data_AF-A0AAP3A7Q7-F1
#
_entry.id   AF-A0AAP3A7Q7-F1
#
_cell.length_a   1.000
_cell.length_b   1.000
_cell.length_c   1.000
_cell.angle_alpha   90.00
_cell.angle_beta   90.00
_cell.angle_gamma   90.00
#
_symmetry.space_group_name_H-M   'P 1'
#
loop_
_entity.id
_entity.type
_entity.pdbx_description
1 polymer ?
#
loop_
_entity_poly.entity_id
_entity_poly.type
_entity_poly.pdbx_seq_one_letter_code
_entity_poly.pdbx_strand_id
1 'polypeptide(L)'
;TVSDQVLENQNATTLDEALYNVSNVVQTNTLGGTQDAFVRSGFGANRDGSIMTNGLRTVLPRRFNAATERVEVLKGPASTL
;
A
#
# COMPACT_ATOMS: atom_id res chain seq x y z
N THR A 1 4.47 5.29 8.78
CA THR A 1 3.00 5.31 8.76
C THR A 1 2.56 6.59 8.10
N VAL A 2 1.49 6.53 7.30
CA VAL A 2 0.75 7.67 6.78
C VAL A 2 -0.51 7.76 7.61
N SER A 3 -0.69 8.86 8.34
CA SER A 3 -1.84 9.07 9.21
C SER A 3 -3.03 9.63 8.44
N ASP A 4 -4.22 9.51 9.04
CA ASP A 4 -5.49 10.05 8.52
C ASP A 4 -5.37 11.49 8.03
N GLN A 5 -4.85 12.38 8.89
CA GLN A 5 -4.61 13.78 8.54
C GLN A 5 -3.72 13.95 7.29
N VAL A 6 -2.72 13.09 7.09
CA VAL A 6 -1.87 13.15 5.89
C VAL A 6 -2.64 12.64 4.66
N LEU A 7 -3.46 11.60 4.82
CA LEU A 7 -4.32 11.09 3.74
C LEU A 7 -5.34 12.14 3.29
N GLU A 8 -5.96 12.85 4.23
CA GLU A 8 -6.89 13.95 3.97
C GLU A 8 -6.19 15.11 3.25
N ASN A 9 -5.04 15.55 3.76
CA ASN A 9 -4.25 16.64 3.16
C ASN A 9 -3.78 16.32 1.74
N GLN A 10 -3.46 15.05 1.47
CA GLN A 10 -3.10 14.57 0.13
C GLN A 10 -4.33 14.43 -0.79
N ASN A 11 -5.54 14.51 -0.25
CA ASN A 11 -6.78 14.15 -0.92
C ASN A 11 -6.70 12.76 -1.57
N ALA A 12 -6.06 11.83 -0.87
CA ALA A 12 -5.77 10.50 -1.42
C ALA A 12 -7.06 9.72 -1.63
N THR A 13 -7.23 9.20 -2.85
CA THR A 13 -8.31 8.31 -3.26
C THR A 13 -7.80 6.91 -3.62
N THR A 14 -6.48 6.77 -3.76
CA THR A 14 -5.80 5.53 -4.09
C THR A 14 -4.67 5.20 -3.12
N LEU A 15 -4.21 3.95 -3.15
CA LEU A 15 -3.06 3.53 -2.34
C LEU A 15 -1.75 4.15 -2.85
N ASP A 16 -1.62 4.39 -4.16
CA ASP A 16 -0.45 5.07 -4.74
C ASP A 16 -0.37 6.54 -4.31
N GLU A 17 -1.47 7.27 -4.31
CA GLU A 17 -1.57 8.64 -3.80
C GLU A 17 -1.27 8.68 -2.29
N ALA A 18 -1.85 7.75 -1.53
CA ALA A 18 -1.59 7.63 -0.09
C ALA A 18 -0.08 7.43 0.21
N LEU A 19 0.62 6.66 -0.63
CA LEU A 19 2.03 6.32 -0.46
C LEU A 19 3.00 7.28 -1.15
N TYR A 20 2.51 8.34 -1.81
CA TYR A 20 3.32 9.27 -2.60
C TYR A 20 4.54 9.83 -1.85
N ASN A 21 4.37 10.18 -0.58
CA ASN A 21 5.44 10.74 0.26
C ASN A 21 6.28 9.68 1.00
N VAL A 22 6.05 8.39 0.74
CA VAL A 22 6.77 7.30 1.42
C VAL A 22 7.99 6.90 0.61
N SER A 23 9.18 7.26 1.11
CA SER A 23 10.45 6.88 0.47
C SER A 23 10.63 5.37 0.34
N ASN A 24 11.38 4.95 -0.68
CA ASN A 24 11.70 3.55 -0.97
C ASN A 24 10.47 2.65 -1.13
N VAL A 25 9.34 3.23 -1.58
CA VAL A 25 8.14 2.51 -2.01
C VAL A 25 7.89 2.89 -3.47
N VAL A 26 7.87 1.90 -4.35
CA VAL A 26 7.75 2.12 -5.79
C VAL A 26 6.62 1.26 -6.31
N GLN A 27 5.67 1.86 -7.03
CA GLN A 27 4.62 1.11 -7.71
C GLN A 27 5.24 0.19 -8.78
N THR A 28 4.80 -1.05 -8.83
CA THR A 28 5.21 -2.01 -9.86
C THR A 28 4.01 -2.35 -10.76
N ASN A 29 4.11 -3.41 -11.56
CA ASN A 29 3.05 -3.81 -12.47
C ASN A 29 1.70 -3.94 -11.74
N THR A 30 0.76 -3.06 -12.04
CA THR A 30 -0.59 -3.00 -11.46
C THR A 30 -1.65 -3.68 -12.33
N LEU A 31 -1.22 -4.43 -13.35
CA LEU A 31 -2.10 -5.05 -14.34
C LEU A 31 -3.08 -4.01 -14.92
N GLY A 32 -2.53 -2.92 -15.47
CA GLY A 32 -3.32 -1.84 -16.06
C GLY A 32 -4.15 -1.04 -15.06
N GLY A 33 -3.64 -0.84 -13.83
CA GLY A 33 -4.34 -0.09 -12.78
C GLY A 33 -5.46 -0.85 -12.07
N THR A 34 -5.65 -2.13 -12.40
CA THR A 34 -6.73 -2.94 -11.82
C THR A 34 -6.40 -3.41 -10.40
N GLN A 35 -5.12 -3.41 -10.00
CA GLN A 35 -4.68 -3.89 -8.69
C GLN A 35 -3.53 -3.07 -8.11
N ASP A 36 -3.46 -3.02 -6.78
CA ASP A 36 -2.34 -2.42 -6.07
C ASP A 36 -1.12 -3.34 -6.12
N ALA A 37 0.05 -2.78 -6.41
CA ALA A 37 1.31 -3.51 -6.42
C ALA A 37 2.48 -2.58 -6.16
N PHE A 38 3.31 -2.91 -5.16
CA PHE A 38 4.43 -2.06 -4.75
C PHE A 38 5.67 -2.88 -4.38
N VAL A 39 6.85 -2.37 -4.70
CA VAL A 39 8.14 -2.80 -4.17
C VAL A 39 8.54 -1.87 -3.03
N ARG A 40 9.02 -2.43 -1.92
CA ARG A 40 9.45 -1.71 -0.71
C ARG A 40 10.89 -2.09 -0.37
N SER A 41 11.82 -1.15 -0.47
CA SER A 41 13.27 -1.39 -0.28
C SER A 41 13.81 -2.60 -1.08
N GLY A 42 13.35 -2.76 -2.32
CA GLY A 42 13.76 -3.89 -3.19
C GLY A 42 13.00 -5.19 -2.96
N PHE A 43 12.06 -5.25 -2.03
CA PHE A 43 11.25 -6.44 -1.75
C PHE A 43 9.80 -6.28 -2.19
N GLY A 44 9.21 -7.40 -2.60
CA GLY A 44 7.81 -7.49 -3.02
C GLY A 44 7.65 -7.62 -4.52
N ALA A 45 6.48 -8.08 -4.93
CA ALA A 45 6.12 -8.34 -6.32
C ALA A 45 4.61 -8.19 -6.53
N ASN A 46 4.19 -8.23 -7.79
CA ASN A 46 2.77 -8.39 -8.10
C ASN A 46 2.23 -9.68 -7.44
N ARG A 47 1.07 -9.60 -6.78
CA ARG A 47 0.36 -10.75 -6.17
C ARG A 47 1.17 -11.55 -5.13
N ASP A 48 2.18 -10.95 -4.51
CA ASP A 48 2.85 -11.52 -3.33
C ASP A 48 1.96 -11.51 -2.06
N GLY A 49 0.83 -10.80 -2.14
CA GLY A 49 -0.17 -10.55 -1.09
C GLY A 49 0.40 -9.89 0.17
N SER A 50 1.44 -9.09 0.00
CA SER A 50 2.06 -8.26 1.03
C SER A 50 1.28 -6.97 1.35
N ILE A 51 0.09 -6.79 0.76
CA ILE A 51 -0.82 -5.67 1.05
C ILE A 51 -2.03 -6.23 1.80
N MET A 52 -2.23 -5.74 3.01
CA MET A 52 -3.21 -6.27 3.96
C MET A 52 -4.13 -5.15 4.44
N THR A 53 -5.35 -5.52 4.84
CA THR A 53 -6.29 -4.62 5.52
C THR A 53 -6.45 -5.16 6.94
N ASN A 54 -6.14 -4.35 7.94
CA ASN A 54 -6.16 -4.75 9.36
C ASN A 54 -5.38 -6.05 9.63
N GLY A 55 -4.20 -6.21 8.99
CA GLY A 55 -3.35 -7.40 9.12
C GLY A 55 -3.84 -8.64 8.35
N LEU A 56 -4.99 -8.57 7.68
CA LEU A 56 -5.54 -9.69 6.92
C LEU A 56 -5.34 -9.51 5.43
N ARG A 57 -4.98 -10.61 4.75
CA ARG A 57 -5.04 -10.68 3.29
C ARG A 57 -6.50 -10.68 2.87
N THR A 58 -6.86 -9.79 1.96
CA THR A 58 -8.19 -9.75 1.35
C THR A 58 -8.10 -10.20 -0.11
N VAL A 59 -9.24 -10.42 -0.75
CA VAL A 59 -9.32 -10.71 -2.19
C VAL A 59 -9.51 -9.45 -3.04
N LEU A 60 -9.71 -8.28 -2.41
CA LEU A 60 -9.90 -7.04 -3.15
C LEU A 60 -8.62 -6.67 -3.89
N PRO A 61 -8.71 -6.25 -5.16
CA PRO A 61 -7.53 -5.91 -5.94
C PRO A 61 -7.00 -4.51 -5.58
N ARG A 62 -7.86 -3.59 -5.13
CA ARG A 62 -7.49 -2.27 -4.56
C ARG A 62 -7.89 -2.19 -3.10
N ARG A 63 -6.98 -1.68 -2.26
CA ARG A 63 -7.09 -1.76 -0.79
C ARG A 63 -7.43 -0.44 -0.11
N PHE A 64 -7.10 0.68 -0.74
CA PHE A 64 -7.44 1.99 -0.23
C PHE A 64 -8.89 2.34 -0.50
N ASN A 65 -9.58 2.90 0.49
CA ASN A 65 -10.97 3.34 0.41
C ASN A 65 -11.27 4.41 1.47
N ALA A 66 -12.46 5.01 1.41
CA ALA A 66 -12.89 6.11 2.30
C ALA A 66 -12.91 5.80 3.81
N ALA A 67 -12.88 4.52 4.22
CA ALA A 67 -12.81 4.12 5.63
C ALA A 67 -11.36 3.89 6.11
N THR A 68 -10.35 4.27 5.32
CA THR A 68 -8.93 4.05 5.66
C THR A 68 -8.41 5.13 6.59
N GLU A 69 -8.22 4.82 7.88
CA GLU A 69 -7.70 5.77 8.87
C GLU A 69 -6.16 5.92 8.85
N ARG A 70 -5.44 4.90 8.37
CA ARG A 70 -3.97 4.94 8.25
C ARG A 70 -3.45 3.92 7.26
N VAL A 71 -2.26 4.20 6.72
CA VAL A 71 -1.49 3.26 5.91
C VAL A 71 -0.13 3.01 6.57
N GLU A 72 0.18 1.75 6.82
CA GLU A 72 1.44 1.32 7.42
C GLU A 72 2.30 0.63 6.38
N VAL A 73 3.59 1.00 6.34
CA VAL A 73 4.57 0.42 5.43
C VAL A 73 5.69 -0.18 6.25
N LEU A 74 5.78 -1.51 6.19
CA LEU A 74 6.94 -2.25 6.65
C LEU A 74 7.93 -2.40 5.49
N LYS A 75 9.20 -2.09 5.75
CA LYS A 75 10.28 -2.15 4.76
C LYS A 75 11.29 -3.23 5.17
N GLY A 76 11.79 -3.99 4.20
CA GLY A 76 12.71 -5.12 4.42
C GLY A 76 12.00 -6.47 4.52
N PRO A 77 12.75 -7.57 4.77
CA PRO A 77 12.19 -8.90 4.88
C PRO A 77 11.31 -9.01 6.14
N ALA A 78 10.05 -9.35 5.94
CA ALA A 78 9.01 -9.37 6.97
C ALA A 78 8.60 -10.79 7.41
N SER A 79 9.45 -11.80 7.20
CA SER A 79 9.05 -13.22 7.31
C SER A 79 8.67 -13.71 8.72
N THR A 80 8.85 -12.88 9.75
CA THR A 80 8.57 -13.23 11.16
C THR A 80 7.40 -12.44 11.77
N LEU A 81 6.69 -11.63 10.99
CA LEU A 81 5.51 -10.86 11.43
C LEU A 81 4.20 -11.50 10.99
#